data_AF-A0A2A2N8R0-F1
#
_entry.id   AF-A0A2A2N8R0-F1
#
_cell.length_a   1.000
_cell.length_b   1.000
_cell.length_c   1.000
_cell.angle_alpha   90.00
_cell.angle_beta   90.00
_cell.angle_gamma   90.00
#
_symmetry.space_group_name_H-M   'P 1'
#
loop_
_entity.id
_entity.type
_entity.pdbx_description
1 polymer ?
#
loop_
_entity_poly.entity_id
_entity_poly.type
_entity_poly.pdbx_seq_one_letter_code
_entity_poly.pdbx_strand_id
1 'polypeptide(L)'
;MAAQKLTKARLAQILIMLSLLIGAFFWRTFTYETSSVVDCSQKQRCDVTIGTEKITINKGSDGFSIESIENGSIKIDLNQSGEFIDLSDKYRQSNWSDISETRVINFKISENIVQVHL
;
A
#
# COMPACT_ATOMS: atom_id res chain seq x y z
N MET A 1 -10.87 25.75 -37.78
CA MET A 1 -11.92 24.80 -38.20
C MET A 1 -13.25 25.31 -37.66
N ALA A 2 -14.31 25.38 -38.48
CA ALA A 2 -15.57 26.01 -38.10
C ALA A 2 -16.10 25.45 -36.77
N ALA A 3 -16.26 26.31 -35.77
CA ALA A 3 -16.89 25.95 -34.50
C ALA A 3 -18.36 25.65 -34.78
N GLN A 4 -18.67 24.37 -34.96
CA GLN A 4 -20.03 23.90 -35.20
C GLN A 4 -20.91 24.39 -34.04
N LYS A 5 -21.98 25.13 -34.34
CA LYS A 5 -22.93 25.59 -33.31
C LYS A 5 -23.37 24.38 -32.48
N LEU A 6 -22.95 24.33 -31.21
CA LEU A 6 -23.40 23.30 -30.29
C LEU A 6 -24.91 23.48 -30.11
N THR A 7 -25.70 22.59 -30.72
CA THR A 7 -27.11 22.47 -30.39
C THR A 7 -27.23 22.04 -28.93
N LYS A 8 -28.20 22.60 -28.18
CA LYS A 8 -28.32 22.38 -26.73
C LYS A 8 -28.32 20.90 -26.35
N ALA A 9 -28.88 20.05 -27.21
CA ALA A 9 -28.87 18.59 -27.05
C ALA A 9 -27.46 17.96 -27.07
N ARG A 10 -26.60 18.40 -27.99
CA ARG A 10 -25.21 17.89 -28.10
C ARG A 10 -24.36 18.32 -26.90
N LEU A 11 -24.60 19.53 -26.38
CA LEU A 11 -23.89 20.04 -25.20
C LEU A 11 -24.23 19.22 -23.95
N ALA A 12 -25.51 18.92 -23.73
CA ALA A 12 -25.95 18.09 -22.61
C ALA A 12 -25.33 16.68 -22.68
N GLN A 13 -25.29 16.08 -23.88
CA GLN A 13 -24.70 14.76 -24.09
C GLN A 13 -23.21 14.73 -23.70
N ILE A 14 -22.44 15.74 -24.11
CA ILE A 14 -21.02 15.85 -23.76
C ILE A 14 -20.83 16.01 -22.26
N LEU A 15 -21.66 16.83 -21.59
CA LEU A 15 -21.57 17.02 -20.14
C LEU A 15 -21.85 15.74 -19.37
N ILE A 16 -22.84 14.95 -19.79
CA ILE A 16 -23.13 13.64 -19.16
C ILE A 16 -21.95 12.70 -19.33
N MET A 17 -21.38 12.62 -20.53
CA MET A 17 -20.20 11.79 -20.81
C MET A 17 -18.99 12.23 -19.99
N LEU A 18 -18.75 13.54 -19.88
CA LEU A 18 -17.68 14.11 -19.09
C LEU A 18 -17.86 13.79 -17.60
N SER A 19 -19.06 13.93 -17.06
CA SER A 19 -19.35 13.64 -15.65
C SER A 19 -19.14 12.16 -15.30
N LEU A 20 -19.51 11.24 -16.20
CA LEU A 20 -19.25 9.80 -16.02
C LEU A 20 -17.76 9.48 -15.99
N LEU A 21 -16.99 10.08 -16.91
CA LEU A 21 -15.54 9.92 -16.97
C LEU A 21 -14.88 10.45 -15.69
N ILE A 22 -15.31 11.62 -15.22
CA ILE A 22 -14.83 12.24 -13.99
C ILE A 22 -15.16 11.36 -12.77
N GLY A 23 -16.40 10.89 -12.66
CA GLY A 23 -16.82 10.01 -11.55
C GLY A 23 -16.03 8.70 -11.50
N ALA A 24 -15.86 8.03 -12.65
CA ALA A 24 -15.06 6.82 -12.75
C ALA A 24 -13.57 7.05 -12.43
N PHE A 25 -13.03 8.20 -12.85
CA PHE A 25 -11.65 8.59 -12.58
C PHE A 25 -11.42 8.90 -11.10
N PHE A 26 -12.34 9.62 -10.46
CA PHE A 26 -12.27 9.87 -9.02
C PHE A 26 -12.44 8.58 -8.21
N TRP A 27 -13.34 7.69 -8.61
CA TRP A 27 -13.48 6.38 -7.98
C TRP A 27 -12.16 5.60 -8.03
N ARG A 28 -11.52 5.54 -9.21
CA ARG A 28 -10.19 4.90 -9.34
C ARG A 28 -9.13 5.62 -8.52
N THR A 29 -9.12 6.94 -8.48
CA THR A 29 -8.11 7.72 -7.73
C THR A 29 -8.24 7.54 -6.23
N PHE A 30 -9.47 7.49 -5.69
CA PHE A 30 -9.71 7.19 -4.27
C PHE A 30 -9.40 5.74 -3.90
N THR A 31 -9.63 4.79 -4.82
CA THR A 31 -9.26 3.37 -4.63
C THR A 31 -7.74 3.12 -4.74
N TYR A 32 -6.97 4.06 -5.30
CA TYR A 32 -5.51 3.94 -5.29
C TYR A 32 -4.99 4.23 -3.88
N GLU A 33 -4.91 3.17 -3.07
CA GLU A 33 -4.26 3.17 -1.77
C GLU A 33 -2.86 3.75 -1.91
N THR A 34 -2.57 4.79 -1.12
CA THR A 34 -1.25 5.43 -1.10
C THR A 34 -0.25 4.47 -0.46
N SER A 35 0.37 3.63 -1.28
CA SER A 35 1.47 2.77 -0.84
C SER A 35 2.67 3.65 -0.48
N SER A 36 2.93 3.80 0.81
CA SER A 36 4.12 4.53 1.27
C SER A 36 5.33 3.59 1.20
N VAL A 37 6.35 3.98 0.44
CA VAL A 37 7.55 3.16 0.26
C VAL A 37 8.59 3.57 1.28
N VAL A 38 9.06 2.62 2.10
CA VAL A 38 10.10 2.82 3.12
C VAL A 38 11.27 1.91 2.80
N ASP A 39 12.46 2.50 2.63
CA ASP A 39 13.68 1.75 2.35
C ASP A 39 14.46 1.47 3.65
N CYS A 40 14.51 0.20 4.01
CA CYS A 40 15.21 -0.36 5.16
C CYS A 40 16.47 -1.16 4.77
N SER A 41 16.84 -1.20 3.47
CA SER A 41 17.88 -2.08 2.92
C SER A 41 19.23 -1.96 3.64
N GLN A 42 19.60 -0.74 4.01
CA GLN A 42 20.93 -0.43 4.56
C GLN A 42 21.04 -0.57 6.08
N LYS A 43 19.93 -0.69 6.83
CA LYS A 43 19.96 -0.67 8.30
C LYS A 43 19.65 -2.04 8.87
N GLN A 44 20.37 -2.41 9.93
CA GLN A 44 20.12 -3.64 10.67
C GLN A 44 18.82 -3.56 11.50
N ARG A 45 18.37 -2.35 11.85
CA ARG A 45 17.09 -2.10 12.51
C ARG A 45 16.38 -0.97 11.79
N CYS A 46 15.11 -1.18 11.47
CA CYS A 46 14.27 -0.22 10.76
C CYS A 46 12.97 0.01 11.53
N ASP A 47 12.74 1.25 11.91
CA ASP A 47 11.51 1.64 12.60
C ASP A 47 10.58 2.30 11.57
N VAL A 48 9.48 1.63 11.27
CA VAL A 48 8.46 2.10 10.33
C VAL A 48 7.30 2.65 11.15
N THR A 49 6.99 3.94 10.98
CA THR A 49 5.84 4.57 11.65
C THR A 49 4.71 4.72 10.64
N ILE A 50 3.57 4.11 10.93
CA ILE A 50 2.40 4.05 10.04
C ILE A 50 1.21 4.61 10.82
N GLY A 51 0.83 5.85 10.54
CA GLY A 51 -0.15 6.58 11.35
C GLY A 51 0.35 6.77 12.78
N THR A 52 -0.32 6.14 13.75
CA THR A 52 0.06 6.15 15.18
C THR A 52 0.84 4.92 15.62
N GLU A 53 0.88 3.88 14.79
CA GLU A 53 1.55 2.62 15.11
C GLU A 53 3.01 2.65 14.67
N LYS A 54 3.87 2.05 15.49
CA LYS A 54 5.30 1.90 15.20
C LYS A 54 5.64 0.42 15.11
N ILE A 55 6.23 0.04 13.99
CA ILE A 55 6.71 -1.30 13.72
C ILE A 55 8.23 -1.25 13.69
N THR A 56 8.87 -2.10 14.48
CA THR A 56 10.32 -2.29 14.46
C THR A 56 10.63 -3.56 13.67
N ILE A 57 11.50 -3.44 12.68
CA ILE A 57 11.98 -4.56 11.89
C ILE A 57 13.47 -4.71 12.16
N ASN A 58 13.86 -5.85 12.72
CA ASN A 58 15.26 -6.18 12.97
C ASN A 58 15.74 -7.21 11.94
N LYS A 59 16.81 -6.87 11.23
CA LYS A 59 17.45 -7.69 10.22
C LYS A 59 18.56 -8.54 10.87
N GLY A 60 18.47 -9.85 10.72
CA GLY A 60 19.52 -10.81 11.06
C GLY A 60 20.18 -11.39 9.81
N SER A 61 21.26 -12.15 10.00
CA SER A 61 21.96 -12.86 8.91
C SER A 61 21.13 -13.99 8.31
N ASP A 62 20.25 -14.59 9.11
CA ASP A 62 19.45 -15.79 8.85
C ASP A 62 17.96 -15.49 8.66
N GLY A 63 17.51 -14.28 8.99
CA GLY A 63 16.14 -13.84 8.77
C GLY A 63 15.91 -12.41 9.20
N PHE A 64 14.66 -12.09 9.48
CA PHE A 64 14.24 -10.80 10.02
C PHE A 64 13.16 -11.05 11.08
N SER A 65 13.11 -10.18 12.08
CA SER A 65 12.05 -10.17 13.08
C SER A 65 11.27 -8.88 13.00
N ILE A 66 9.95 -9.01 13.09
CA ILE A 66 9.01 -7.91 13.11
C ILE A 66 8.46 -7.83 14.53
N GLU A 67 8.63 -6.67 15.14
CA GLU A 67 8.10 -6.35 16.46
C GLU A 67 7.10 -5.20 16.32
N SER A 68 5.87 -5.42 16.77
CA SER A 68 4.85 -4.38 16.86
C SER A 68 4.69 -3.89 18.30
N ILE A 69 4.66 -2.58 18.49
CA ILE A 69 4.48 -1.96 19.81
C ILE A 69 3.03 -2.16 20.31
N GLU A 70 2.06 -2.17 19.40
CA GLU A 70 0.64 -2.32 19.73
C GLU A 70 0.02 -3.55 19.05
N ASN A 71 -0.94 -4.20 19.72
CA ASN A 71 -1.74 -5.30 19.17
C ASN A 71 -2.77 -4.76 18.15
N GLY A 72 -2.30 -3.95 17.21
CA GLY A 72 -3.07 -3.50 16.08
C GLY A 72 -3.31 -4.64 15.10
N SER A 73 -4.39 -4.57 14.33
CA SER A 73 -4.69 -5.47 13.21
C SER A 73 -3.74 -5.21 12.03
N ILE A 74 -2.44 -5.35 12.27
CA ILE A 74 -1.40 -5.18 11.27
C ILE A 74 -1.43 -6.43 10.42
N LYS A 75 -1.61 -6.27 9.12
CA LYS A 75 -1.53 -7.37 8.18
C LYS A 75 -0.26 -7.28 7.36
N ILE A 76 0.41 -8.41 7.14
CA ILE A 76 1.62 -8.45 6.31
C ILE A 76 1.43 -9.39 5.13
N ASP A 77 1.93 -8.93 4.01
CA ASP A 77 2.14 -9.71 2.80
C ASP A 77 3.66 -9.80 2.54
N LEU A 78 4.19 -11.02 2.68
CA LEU A 78 5.63 -11.33 2.57
C LEU A 78 6.08 -11.56 1.13
N ASN A 79 5.16 -11.93 0.24
CA ASN A 79 5.46 -12.39 -1.12
C ASN A 79 4.83 -11.50 -2.19
N GLN A 80 4.21 -10.39 -1.80
CA GLN A 80 3.42 -9.52 -2.69
C GLN A 80 2.30 -10.26 -3.40
N SER A 81 1.83 -11.40 -2.86
CA SER A 81 0.77 -12.20 -3.46
C SER A 81 -0.60 -11.54 -3.30
N GLY A 82 -0.69 -10.45 -2.53
CA GLY A 82 -1.96 -9.81 -2.16
C GLY A 82 -2.71 -10.55 -1.06
N GLU A 83 -2.10 -11.58 -0.46
CA GLU A 83 -2.65 -12.32 0.67
C GLU A 83 -2.08 -11.75 1.97
N PHE A 84 -2.94 -11.05 2.71
CA PHE A 84 -2.57 -10.34 3.93
C PHE A 84 -2.83 -11.23 5.15
N ILE A 85 -1.78 -11.55 5.91
CA ILE A 85 -1.86 -12.35 7.13
C ILE A 85 -1.90 -11.40 8.33
N ASP A 86 -2.91 -11.53 9.20
CA ASP A 86 -2.97 -10.78 10.47
C ASP A 86 -1.80 -11.16 11.38
N LEU A 87 -1.06 -10.17 11.86
CA LEU A 87 -0.05 -10.33 12.91
C LEU A 87 -0.76 -10.22 14.25
N SER A 88 -1.30 -11.35 14.69
CA SER A 88 -1.85 -11.44 16.04
C SER A 88 -0.74 -11.42 17.11
N ASP A 89 0.51 -11.71 16.74
CA ASP A 89 1.64 -11.83 17.65
C ASP A 89 2.54 -10.60 17.59
N LYS A 90 2.91 -10.09 18.77
CA LYS A 90 3.83 -8.94 18.93
C LYS A 90 5.21 -9.17 18.29
N TYR A 91 5.59 -10.42 18.08
CA TYR A 91 6.89 -10.81 17.54
C TYR A 91 6.71 -11.92 16.51
N ARG A 92 7.19 -11.68 15.28
CA ARG A 92 7.26 -12.71 14.23
C ARG A 92 8.66 -12.75 13.64
N GLN A 93 9.31 -13.91 13.73
CA GLN A 93 10.57 -14.16 13.04
C GLN A 93 10.28 -14.91 11.74
N SER A 94 10.91 -14.49 10.66
CA SER A 94 10.74 -15.09 9.34
C SER A 94 12.08 -15.19 8.64
N ASN A 95 12.27 -16.25 7.87
CA ASN A 95 13.54 -16.50 7.19
C ASN A 95 13.60 -15.69 5.89
N TRP A 96 14.81 -15.38 5.42
CA TRP A 96 15.01 -14.76 4.10
C TRP A 96 14.45 -15.60 2.96
N SER A 97 14.41 -16.92 3.12
CA SER A 97 13.86 -17.85 2.13
C SER A 97 12.35 -17.73 1.93
N ASP A 98 11.64 -17.10 2.86
CA ASP A 98 10.17 -16.97 2.85
C ASP A 98 9.69 -15.67 2.16
N ILE A 99 10.62 -14.84 1.69
CA ILE A 99 10.36 -13.51 1.13
C ILE A 99 10.73 -13.50 -0.36
N SER A 100 10.13 -12.58 -1.12
CA SER A 100 10.51 -12.35 -2.52
C SER A 100 12.01 -12.06 -2.69
N GLU A 101 12.59 -12.44 -3.84
CA GLU A 101 13.99 -12.16 -4.17
C GLU A 101 14.33 -10.66 -4.11
N THR A 102 13.33 -9.81 -4.31
CA THR A 102 13.45 -8.34 -4.20
C THR A 102 13.54 -7.84 -2.76
N ARG A 103 13.37 -8.71 -1.75
CA ARG A 103 13.34 -8.38 -0.33
C ARG A 103 12.36 -7.26 -0.02
N VAL A 104 11.15 -7.36 -0.55
CA VAL A 104 10.12 -6.34 -0.31
C VAL A 104 8.92 -6.98 0.36
N ILE A 105 8.44 -6.35 1.42
CA ILE A 105 7.28 -6.77 2.20
C ILE A 105 6.25 -5.64 2.25
N ASN A 106 4.96 -5.98 2.19
CA ASN A 106 3.88 -5.01 2.29
C ASN A 106 3.22 -5.13 3.67
N PHE A 107 3.16 -4.03 4.40
CA PHE A 107 2.37 -3.90 5.62
C PHE A 107 1.05 -3.22 5.28
N LYS A 108 -0.05 -3.68 5.86
CA LYS A 108 -1.36 -3.06 5.75
C LYS A 108 -1.90 -2.80 7.14
N ILE A 109 -2.19 -1.53 7.43
CA ILE A 109 -2.83 -1.09 8.66
C ILE A 109 -4.08 -0.32 8.29
N SER A 110 -5.24 -0.88 8.65
CA SER A 110 -6.55 -0.38 8.25
C SER A 110 -6.65 -0.23 6.72
N GLU A 111 -6.54 1.00 6.20
CA GLU A 111 -6.55 1.30 4.76
C GLU A 111 -5.14 1.61 4.21
N ASN A 112 -4.18 1.98 5.06
CA ASN A 112 -2.84 2.35 4.60
C ASN A 112 -2.00 1.12 4.30
N ILE A 113 -1.45 1.06 3.09
CA ILE A 113 -0.45 0.07 2.69
C ILE A 113 0.93 0.74 2.73
N VAL A 114 1.91 0.05 3.30
CA VAL A 114 3.28 0.51 3.39
C VAL A 114 4.19 -0.57 2.84
N GLN A 115 4.86 -0.25 1.75
CA GLN A 115 5.81 -1.14 1.10
C GLN A 115 7.19 -0.90 1.72
N VAL A 116 7.73 -1.92 2.37
CA VAL A 116 9.02 -1.85 3.03
C VAL A 116 10.04 -2.67 2.25
N HIS A 117 11.08 -2.02 1.77
CA HIS A 117 12.22 -2.67 1.16
C HIS A 117 13.20 -3.07 2.25
N LEU A 118 13.38 -4.37 2.46
CA LEU A 118 14.19 -4.94 3.53
C LEU A 118 15.67 -4.84 3.28
#